data_AF-A0A8J3I2S2-F1
#
_entry.id   AF-A0A8J3I2S2-F1
#
_cell.length_a   1.000
_cell.length_b   1.000
_cell.length_c   1.000
_cell.angle_alpha   90.00
_cell.angle_beta   90.00
_cell.angle_gamma   90.00
#
_symmetry.space_group_name_H-M   'P 1'
#
loop_
_entity.id
_entity.type
_entity.pdbx_description
1 polymer ?
#
loop_
_entity_poly.entity_id
_entity_poly.type
_entity_poly.pdbx_seq_one_letter_code
_entity_poly.pdbx_strand_id
1 'polypeptide(L)'
;MSQEEMKKLTAGEKMGPETPGELEGQPQGVCVVRSIRRADSQPSFPGYISYPVGTSPIAVAVGDFTNDGNLDMVTANYHDNSVTVLQGNGDGTFQAPKTFPVGLGPVAVAVGDFTNDGNLGIVTANAFDDTVSVLQGKGDGTFMLYQFYATGAFPQSVAVGDFYYDGDLDGIVTADFSANTATVLLPGPPPLEVQANTIQATATVPFNGAVATITGARSASDTTVIIDWGISLPQRPVP
;
A
#
# COMPACT_ATOMS: atom_id res chain seq x y z
N MET A 1 34.46 -39.54 -10.59
CA MET A 1 35.81 -38.96 -10.47
C MET A 1 36.58 -39.73 -9.41
N SER A 2 37.46 -40.60 -9.87
CA SER A 2 38.35 -41.37 -8.99
C SER A 2 39.42 -40.44 -8.42
N GLN A 3 39.99 -40.79 -7.26
CA GLN A 3 40.98 -39.98 -6.54
C GLN A 3 42.28 -39.70 -7.33
N GLU A 4 42.44 -40.28 -8.53
CA GLU A 4 43.57 -40.03 -9.43
C GLU A 4 43.42 -38.76 -10.29
N GLU A 5 42.20 -38.25 -10.50
CA GLU A 5 41.98 -37.03 -11.30
C GLU A 5 42.22 -35.74 -10.51
N MET A 6 42.26 -35.83 -9.17
CA MET A 6 42.50 -34.69 -8.27
C MET A 6 43.99 -34.32 -8.11
N LYS A 7 44.93 -35.03 -8.75
CA LYS A 7 46.37 -34.76 -8.65
C LYS A 7 46.96 -33.92 -9.79
N LYS A 8 46.17 -33.58 -10.82
CA LYS A 8 46.64 -32.78 -11.97
C LYS A 8 46.26 -31.29 -11.93
N LEU A 9 45.59 -30.82 -10.89
CA LEU A 9 45.18 -29.41 -10.74
C LEU A 9 46.21 -28.49 -10.06
N THR A 10 47.45 -28.94 -9.83
CA THR A 10 48.52 -28.15 -9.17
C THR A 10 49.73 -27.82 -10.04
N ALA A 11 49.60 -27.86 -11.36
CA ALA A 11 50.58 -27.27 -12.26
C ALA A 11 49.85 -26.55 -13.40
N GLY A 12 50.04 -25.23 -13.50
CA GLY A 12 49.45 -24.40 -14.55
C GLY A 12 50.06 -24.68 -15.91
N GLU A 13 49.59 -25.74 -16.57
CA GLU A 13 49.96 -26.08 -17.95
C GLU A 13 48.76 -25.95 -18.89
N LYS A 14 49.02 -25.25 -20.01
CA LYS A 14 48.05 -24.81 -21.01
C LYS A 14 47.71 -25.98 -21.94
N MET A 15 46.46 -26.46 -21.93
CA MET A 15 45.99 -27.46 -22.90
C MET A 15 45.54 -26.76 -24.20
N GLY A 16 46.10 -27.19 -25.33
CA GLY A 16 45.74 -26.73 -26.68
C GLY A 16 44.38 -27.27 -27.17
N PRO A 17 43.94 -26.90 -28.38
CA PRO A 17 42.61 -27.22 -28.86
C PRO A 17 42.54 -28.67 -29.32
N GLU A 18 41.77 -29.51 -28.61
CA GLU A 18 41.39 -30.84 -29.11
C GLU A 18 40.10 -30.75 -29.95
N THR A 19 40.15 -31.39 -31.11
CA THR A 19 39.07 -31.53 -32.11
C THR A 19 37.87 -32.32 -31.56
N PRO A 20 36.61 -31.99 -31.95
CA PRO A 20 35.42 -32.61 -31.37
C PRO A 20 35.23 -34.06 -31.82
N GLY A 21 35.27 -34.99 -30.87
CA GLY A 21 34.81 -36.37 -31.00
C GLY A 21 33.42 -36.52 -30.39
N GLU A 22 32.50 -37.02 -31.20
CA GLU A 22 31.08 -37.26 -30.94
C GLU A 22 30.86 -38.33 -29.86
N LEU A 23 30.07 -38.01 -28.82
CA LEU A 23 29.39 -39.01 -27.98
C LEU A 23 27.93 -38.60 -27.79
N GLU A 24 27.07 -39.40 -28.41
CA GLU A 24 25.62 -39.40 -28.30
C GLU A 24 25.15 -39.60 -26.84
N GLY A 25 24.03 -38.95 -26.50
CA GLY A 25 23.05 -39.56 -25.59
C GLY A 25 23.13 -39.21 -24.10
N GLN A 26 22.89 -37.94 -23.73
CA GLN A 26 22.19 -37.60 -22.47
C GLN A 26 21.26 -36.40 -22.72
N PRO A 27 20.03 -36.39 -22.18
CA PRO A 27 19.11 -35.27 -22.39
C PRO A 27 19.75 -34.00 -21.84
N GLN A 28 19.78 -32.97 -22.69
CA GLN A 28 20.19 -31.62 -22.36
C GLN A 28 19.45 -31.20 -21.08
N GLY A 29 20.12 -31.34 -19.94
CA GLY A 29 19.72 -30.68 -18.72
C GLY A 29 19.78 -29.20 -19.03
N VAL A 30 18.64 -28.62 -19.41
CA VAL A 30 18.49 -27.17 -19.50
C VAL A 30 18.90 -26.65 -18.14
N CYS A 31 20.07 -26.03 -18.08
CA CYS A 31 20.46 -25.23 -16.94
C CYS A 31 19.53 -24.02 -16.98
N VAL A 32 18.37 -24.13 -16.33
CA VAL A 32 17.52 -22.95 -16.10
C VAL A 32 18.30 -22.12 -15.11
N VAL A 33 18.96 -21.07 -15.59
CA VAL A 33 19.54 -20.04 -14.75
C VAL A 33 18.38 -19.36 -14.03
N ARG A 34 18.02 -19.88 -12.85
CA ARG A 34 17.07 -19.25 -11.94
C ARG A 34 17.84 -18.20 -11.16
N SER A 35 17.89 -17.00 -11.75
CA SER A 35 18.50 -15.79 -11.18
C SER A 35 20.02 -15.69 -11.29
N ILE A 36 20.50 -14.83 -12.19
CA ILE A 36 21.78 -14.16 -12.04
C ILE A 36 21.55 -13.01 -11.06
N ARG A 37 21.72 -13.22 -9.76
CA ARG A 37 21.88 -12.08 -8.85
C ARG A 37 23.30 -11.55 -9.06
N ARG A 38 23.45 -10.24 -9.29
CA ARG A 38 24.77 -9.61 -9.17
C ARG A 38 25.30 -9.98 -7.79
N ALA A 39 26.48 -10.58 -7.77
CA ALA A 39 27.24 -10.75 -6.54
C ALA A 39 27.42 -9.37 -5.90
N ASP A 40 26.76 -9.17 -4.76
CA ASP A 40 27.17 -8.42 -3.56
C ASP A 40 28.15 -7.23 -3.75
N SER A 41 27.90 -6.40 -4.76
CA SER A 41 28.44 -5.05 -4.79
C SER A 41 27.61 -4.20 -3.84
N GLN A 42 28.27 -3.66 -2.80
CA GLN A 42 27.70 -2.60 -1.98
C GLN A 42 27.18 -1.49 -2.90
N PRO A 43 26.02 -0.88 -2.61
CA PRO A 43 25.55 0.29 -3.36
C PRO A 43 26.66 1.36 -3.35
N SER A 44 27.21 1.66 -4.53
CA SER A 44 28.14 2.78 -4.69
C SER A 44 27.35 4.02 -5.10
N PHE A 45 27.64 5.16 -4.46
CA PHE A 45 27.05 6.46 -4.78
C PHE A 45 28.09 7.36 -5.45
N PRO A 46 28.37 7.20 -6.77
CA PRO A 46 29.52 7.81 -7.44
C PRO A 46 29.41 9.32 -7.68
N GLY A 47 28.27 9.93 -7.37
CA GLY A 47 28.03 11.36 -7.53
C GLY A 47 26.60 11.76 -7.15
N TYR A 48 26.29 13.05 -7.25
CA TYR A 48 24.96 13.62 -7.04
C TYR A 48 24.56 14.51 -8.21
N ILE A 49 23.26 14.55 -8.49
CA ILE A 49 22.64 15.54 -9.38
C ILE A 49 21.78 16.44 -8.50
N SER A 50 21.89 17.75 -8.67
CA SER A 50 21.07 18.72 -7.94
C SER A 50 19.86 19.10 -8.77
N TYR A 51 18.67 18.98 -8.19
CA TYR A 51 17.43 19.44 -8.79
C TYR A 51 16.94 20.71 -8.08
N PRO A 52 16.53 21.75 -8.81
CA PRO A 52 15.94 22.93 -8.18
C PRO A 52 14.59 22.57 -7.56
N VAL A 53 14.42 22.91 -6.29
CA VAL A 53 13.14 22.86 -5.55
C VAL A 53 12.91 24.22 -4.88
N GLY A 54 11.87 24.34 -4.05
CA GLY A 54 11.61 25.57 -3.33
C GLY A 54 12.67 25.91 -2.28
N THR A 55 12.46 27.03 -1.59
CA THR A 55 13.40 27.61 -0.63
C THR A 55 13.43 26.84 0.68
N SER A 56 14.64 26.51 1.14
CA SER A 56 14.89 25.78 2.39
C SER A 56 14.08 24.48 2.50
N PRO A 57 14.28 23.53 1.57
CA PRO A 57 13.64 22.23 1.65
C PRO A 57 14.16 21.48 2.89
N ILE A 58 13.25 20.93 3.71
CA ILE A 58 13.62 20.31 5.00
C ILE A 58 13.21 18.84 5.13
N ALA A 59 12.24 18.40 4.34
CA ALA A 59 11.80 17.02 4.29
C ALA A 59 11.59 16.55 2.84
N VAL A 60 11.73 15.24 2.62
CA VAL A 60 11.55 14.58 1.32
C VAL A 60 10.81 13.27 1.51
N ALA A 61 9.96 12.93 0.55
CA ALA A 61 9.35 11.60 0.41
C ALA A 61 9.39 11.16 -1.05
N VAL A 62 9.20 9.85 -1.27
CA VAL A 62 9.17 9.22 -2.60
C VAL A 62 7.89 8.41 -2.75
N GLY A 63 7.36 8.38 -3.98
CA GLY A 63 6.13 7.66 -4.33
C GLY A 63 5.92 7.73 -5.84
N ASP A 64 5.08 6.86 -6.40
CA ASP A 64 4.65 6.96 -7.80
C ASP A 64 3.42 7.89 -7.85
N PHE A 65 3.63 9.17 -8.19
CA PHE A 65 2.55 10.16 -8.24
C PHE A 65 1.90 10.26 -9.64
N THR A 66 2.46 9.56 -10.63
CA THR A 66 2.05 9.58 -12.04
C THR A 66 1.50 8.22 -12.52
N ASN A 67 1.48 7.22 -11.65
CA ASN A 67 1.07 5.84 -11.93
C ASN A 67 1.78 5.23 -13.14
N ASP A 68 3.04 5.64 -13.37
CA ASP A 68 3.84 5.17 -14.49
C ASP A 68 4.86 4.08 -14.08
N GLY A 69 4.87 3.71 -12.79
CA GLY A 69 5.75 2.70 -12.22
C GLY A 69 7.14 3.21 -11.85
N ASN A 70 7.46 4.48 -12.12
CA ASN A 70 8.70 5.10 -11.67
C ASN A 70 8.48 5.85 -10.36
N LEU A 71 9.50 5.83 -9.50
CA LEU A 71 9.46 6.62 -8.27
C LEU A 71 9.71 8.10 -8.57
N ASP A 72 8.76 8.91 -8.15
CA ASP A 72 8.84 10.36 -8.10
C ASP A 72 9.33 10.82 -6.72
N MET A 73 9.57 12.13 -6.60
CA MET A 73 10.02 12.76 -5.37
C MET A 73 9.14 13.96 -5.01
N VAL A 74 8.86 14.15 -3.72
CA VAL A 74 8.25 15.36 -3.18
C VAL A 74 9.14 15.94 -2.08
N THR A 75 9.24 17.27 -2.03
CA THR A 75 9.97 18.01 -0.99
C THR A 75 9.05 18.99 -0.26
N ALA A 76 9.25 19.19 1.04
CA ALA A 76 8.59 20.23 1.83
C ALA A 76 9.48 21.48 1.89
N ASN A 77 9.01 22.59 1.32
CA ASN A 77 9.76 23.84 1.19
C ASN A 77 9.37 24.80 2.31
N TYR A 78 10.16 24.80 3.38
CA TYR A 78 9.84 25.47 4.64
C TYR A 78 9.53 26.97 4.49
N HIS A 79 10.31 27.69 3.68
CA HIS A 79 10.14 29.14 3.52
C HIS A 79 9.19 29.55 2.39
N ASP A 80 8.87 28.63 1.47
CA ASP A 80 7.96 28.90 0.35
C ASP A 80 6.51 28.49 0.66
N ASN A 81 6.25 27.85 1.81
CA ASN A 81 4.94 27.32 2.20
C ASN A 81 4.34 26.44 1.09
N SER A 82 5.19 25.57 0.53
CA SER A 82 4.84 24.74 -0.61
C SER A 82 5.49 23.37 -0.51
N VAL A 83 5.00 22.44 -1.34
CA VAL A 83 5.72 21.23 -1.71
C VAL A 83 6.14 21.29 -3.16
N THR A 84 7.30 20.75 -3.49
CA THR A 84 7.74 20.57 -4.88
C THR A 84 7.79 19.08 -5.23
N VAL A 85 7.08 18.70 -6.29
CA VAL A 85 7.04 17.35 -6.85
C VAL A 85 7.90 17.31 -8.12
N LEU A 86 8.74 16.28 -8.25
CA LEU A 86 9.52 16.02 -9.44
C LEU A 86 9.23 14.61 -9.92
N GLN A 87 8.80 14.49 -11.17
CA GLN A 87 8.51 13.21 -11.80
C GLN A 87 9.81 12.47 -12.15
N GLY A 88 9.90 11.19 -11.81
CA GLY A 88 11.02 10.33 -12.12
C GLY A 88 10.99 9.83 -13.57
N ASN A 89 12.15 9.70 -14.18
CA ASN A 89 12.28 9.12 -15.53
C ASN A 89 12.55 7.60 -15.51
N GLY A 90 12.62 6.98 -14.32
CA GLY A 90 12.94 5.56 -14.14
C GLY A 90 14.44 5.21 -14.22
N ASP A 91 15.29 6.17 -14.58
CA ASP A 91 16.75 6.00 -14.69
C ASP A 91 17.53 6.68 -13.53
N GLY A 92 16.80 7.12 -12.49
CA GLY A 92 17.34 7.88 -11.37
C GLY A 92 17.44 9.38 -11.61
N THR A 93 16.97 9.88 -12.76
CA THR A 93 16.82 11.31 -13.04
C THR A 93 15.38 11.77 -12.90
N PHE A 94 15.19 13.09 -12.75
CA PHE A 94 13.88 13.71 -12.59
C PHE A 94 13.60 14.79 -13.64
N GLN A 95 12.32 15.00 -13.94
CA GLN A 95 11.82 16.06 -14.83
C GLN A 95 11.77 17.42 -14.11
N ALA A 96 11.25 18.43 -14.82
CA ALA A 96 11.05 19.76 -14.27
C ALA A 96 10.11 19.74 -13.05
N PRO A 97 10.40 20.55 -12.01
CA PRO A 97 9.60 20.59 -10.79
C PRO A 97 8.21 21.19 -11.01
N LYS A 98 7.21 20.64 -10.30
CA LYS A 98 5.88 21.23 -10.12
C LYS A 98 5.71 21.60 -8.65
N THR A 99 5.23 22.81 -8.36
CA THR A 99 5.10 23.31 -6.98
C THR A 99 3.63 23.49 -6.61
N PHE A 100 3.25 23.07 -5.41
CA PHE A 100 1.89 23.15 -4.89
C PHE A 100 1.89 23.84 -3.52
N PRO A 101 0.97 24.79 -3.26
CA PRO A 101 0.90 25.48 -1.98
C PRO A 101 0.40 24.56 -0.87
N VAL A 102 0.93 24.75 0.34
CA VAL A 102 0.49 24.11 1.60
C VAL A 102 0.42 25.17 2.71
N GLY A 103 0.22 24.74 3.96
CA GLY A 103 0.23 25.65 5.12
C GLY A 103 1.62 26.23 5.41
N LEU A 104 1.69 27.12 6.39
CA LEU A 104 2.90 27.86 6.73
C LEU A 104 3.95 26.99 7.43
N GLY A 105 5.18 27.08 6.94
CA GLY A 105 6.34 26.36 7.50
C GLY A 105 6.17 24.84 7.46
N PRO A 106 6.01 24.22 6.29
CA PRO A 106 5.94 22.76 6.21
C PRO A 106 7.28 22.15 6.61
N VAL A 107 7.28 21.30 7.63
CA VAL A 107 8.49 20.70 8.23
C VAL A 107 8.60 19.19 8.06
N ALA A 108 7.49 18.52 7.73
CA ALA A 108 7.46 17.10 7.44
C ALA A 108 6.50 16.82 6.28
N VAL A 109 6.75 15.72 5.58
CA VAL A 109 5.91 15.24 4.48
C VAL A 109 5.73 13.73 4.58
N ALA A 110 4.50 13.25 4.40
CA ALA A 110 4.15 11.85 4.26
C ALA A 110 3.31 11.67 3.00
N VAL A 111 3.32 10.47 2.42
CA VAL A 111 2.61 10.15 1.17
C VAL A 111 1.94 8.80 1.28
N GLY A 112 0.86 8.61 0.54
CA GLY A 112 0.10 7.38 0.55
C GLY A 112 -1.24 7.50 -0.17
N ASP A 113 -1.89 6.37 -0.43
CA ASP A 113 -3.22 6.35 -1.04
C ASP A 113 -4.30 6.47 0.05
N PHE A 114 -4.92 7.65 0.14
CA PHE A 114 -5.94 7.96 1.14
C PHE A 114 -7.36 7.57 0.72
N THR A 115 -7.53 7.13 -0.53
CA THR A 115 -8.84 6.86 -1.15
C THR A 115 -8.92 5.52 -1.86
N ASN A 116 -7.84 4.72 -1.82
CA ASN A 116 -7.68 3.41 -2.46
C ASN A 116 -8.08 3.44 -3.95
N ASP A 117 -7.81 4.57 -4.61
CA ASP A 117 -8.06 4.78 -6.05
C ASP A 117 -6.78 4.62 -6.88
N GLY A 118 -5.66 4.27 -6.21
CA GLY A 118 -4.33 4.14 -6.78
C GLY A 118 -3.56 5.45 -6.84
N ASN A 119 -4.16 6.59 -6.46
CA ASN A 119 -3.51 7.90 -6.58
C ASN A 119 -2.94 8.34 -5.24
N LEU A 120 -1.61 8.32 -5.12
CA LEU A 120 -0.96 8.80 -3.91
C LEU A 120 -1.25 10.28 -3.65
N GLY A 121 -1.72 10.60 -2.45
CA GLY A 121 -1.79 11.96 -1.92
C GLY A 121 -0.52 12.34 -1.15
N ILE A 122 -0.48 13.60 -0.72
CA ILE A 122 0.60 14.19 0.08
C ILE A 122 0.00 14.79 1.36
N VAL A 123 0.66 14.57 2.49
CA VAL A 123 0.33 15.23 3.77
C VAL A 123 1.55 15.99 4.27
N THR A 124 1.38 17.25 4.68
CA THR A 124 2.45 18.04 5.33
C THR A 124 2.09 18.41 6.75
N ALA A 125 3.07 18.42 7.66
CA ALA A 125 2.95 19.10 8.96
C ALA A 125 3.41 20.55 8.83
N ASN A 126 2.53 21.51 9.14
CA ASN A 126 2.75 22.94 8.97
C ASN A 126 3.00 23.56 10.35
N ALA A 127 4.27 23.75 10.70
CA ALA A 127 4.68 24.10 12.05
C ALA A 127 4.18 25.47 12.51
N PHE A 128 3.96 26.42 11.59
CA PHE A 128 3.57 27.78 11.94
C PHE A 128 2.07 28.03 11.93
N ASP A 129 1.28 27.11 11.38
CA ASP A 129 -0.18 27.20 11.37
C ASP A 129 -0.86 26.26 12.38
N ASP A 130 -0.11 25.38 13.05
CA ASP A 130 -0.64 24.31 13.89
C ASP A 130 -1.65 23.43 13.11
N THR A 131 -1.29 23.11 11.87
CA THR A 131 -2.13 22.30 10.97
C THR A 131 -1.33 21.21 10.26
N VAL A 132 -2.06 20.26 9.68
CA VAL A 132 -1.60 19.51 8.51
C VAL A 132 -2.33 19.96 7.25
N SER A 133 -1.65 19.91 6.10
CA SER A 133 -2.28 20.03 4.78
C SER A 133 -2.41 18.65 4.16
N VAL A 134 -3.56 18.36 3.55
CA VAL A 134 -3.79 17.16 2.74
C VAL A 134 -3.99 17.55 1.29
N LEU A 135 -3.16 17.01 0.40
CA LEU A 135 -3.20 17.20 -1.03
C LEU A 135 -3.62 15.87 -1.68
N GLN A 136 -4.72 15.89 -2.43
CA GLN A 136 -5.19 14.73 -3.18
C GLN A 136 -4.46 14.65 -4.52
N GLY A 137 -3.83 13.51 -4.78
CA GLY A 137 -3.19 13.22 -6.06
C GLY A 137 -4.21 12.88 -7.14
N LYS A 138 -3.89 13.21 -8.39
CA LYS A 138 -4.73 12.87 -9.56
C LYS A 138 -4.15 11.73 -10.41
N GLY A 139 -3.00 11.18 -10.02
CA GLY A 139 -2.30 10.14 -10.79
C GLY A 139 -1.58 10.64 -12.04
N ASP A 140 -1.45 11.96 -12.24
CA ASP A 140 -0.72 12.58 -13.35
C ASP A 140 0.42 13.51 -12.85
N GLY A 141 0.82 13.33 -11.60
CA GLY A 141 1.77 14.18 -10.90
C GLY A 141 1.23 15.59 -10.61
N THR A 142 -0.09 15.79 -10.69
CA THR A 142 -0.75 17.01 -10.21
C THR A 142 -1.60 16.74 -8.97
N PHE A 143 -1.75 17.80 -8.16
CA PHE A 143 -2.40 17.73 -6.86
C PHE A 143 -3.41 18.85 -6.69
N MET A 144 -4.45 18.58 -5.92
CA MET A 144 -5.38 19.59 -5.42
C MET A 144 -5.27 19.63 -3.91
N LEU A 145 -5.19 20.83 -3.33
CA LEU A 145 -5.32 21.01 -1.90
C LEU A 145 -6.73 20.57 -1.49
N TYR A 146 -6.82 19.49 -0.73
CA TYR A 146 -8.08 18.90 -0.30
C TYR A 146 -8.60 19.61 0.95
N GLN A 147 -7.79 19.63 2.02
CA GLN A 147 -8.23 20.14 3.31
C GLN A 147 -7.04 20.48 4.23
N PHE A 148 -7.26 21.41 5.17
CA PHE A 148 -6.42 21.60 6.34
C PHE A 148 -7.07 21.00 7.57
N TYR A 149 -6.29 20.34 8.42
CA TYR A 149 -6.75 19.84 9.71
C TYR A 149 -5.90 20.43 10.82
N ALA A 150 -6.53 20.90 11.89
CA ALA A 150 -5.83 21.42 13.06
C ALA A 150 -5.11 20.29 13.81
N THR A 151 -3.95 20.61 14.39
CA THR A 151 -3.16 19.72 15.24
C THR A 151 -2.90 20.37 16.60
N GLY A 152 -2.12 19.71 17.45
CA GLY A 152 -1.44 20.39 18.54
C GLY A 152 -0.40 21.39 18.03
N ALA A 153 0.11 22.22 18.94
CA ALA A 153 1.00 23.32 18.62
C ALA A 153 2.37 22.86 18.09
N PHE A 154 2.81 23.48 17.00
CA PHE A 154 4.11 23.30 16.35
C PHE A 154 4.38 21.84 15.94
N PRO A 155 3.56 21.25 15.04
CA PRO A 155 3.76 19.88 14.57
C PRO A 155 5.10 19.75 13.83
N GLN A 156 5.92 18.76 14.20
CA GLN A 156 7.29 18.56 13.68
C GLN A 156 7.44 17.30 12.82
N SER A 157 6.52 16.35 12.95
CA SER A 157 6.53 15.10 12.19
C SER A 157 5.10 14.72 11.86
N VAL A 158 4.94 14.02 10.74
CA VAL A 158 3.66 13.45 10.33
C VAL A 158 3.86 12.02 9.82
N ALA A 159 2.94 11.14 10.19
CA ALA A 159 2.85 9.77 9.70
C ALA A 159 1.41 9.50 9.24
N VAL A 160 1.27 8.57 8.29
CA VAL A 160 -0.03 8.13 7.77
C VAL A 160 -0.14 6.62 7.90
N GLY A 161 -1.36 6.12 8.10
CA GLY A 161 -1.60 4.69 8.27
C GLY A 161 -3.06 4.32 8.07
N ASP A 162 -3.30 3.03 7.86
CA ASP A 162 -4.63 2.40 7.84
C ASP A 162 -4.94 1.91 9.26
N PHE A 163 -5.80 2.65 9.97
CA PHE A 163 -6.20 2.39 11.35
C PHE A 163 -7.47 1.56 11.44
N TYR A 164 -8.34 1.58 10.41
CA TYR A 164 -9.56 0.77 10.34
C TYR A 164 -9.41 -0.55 9.57
N TYR A 165 -8.26 -0.80 8.95
CA TYR A 165 -7.93 -1.99 8.15
C TYR A 165 -8.86 -2.22 6.96
N ASP A 166 -9.36 -1.15 6.34
CA ASP A 166 -10.24 -1.22 5.16
C ASP A 166 -9.50 -0.98 3.83
N GLY A 167 -8.19 -0.73 3.90
CA GLY A 167 -7.32 -0.53 2.74
C GLY A 167 -7.17 0.94 2.33
N ASP A 168 -7.92 1.85 2.93
CA ASP A 168 -7.71 3.29 2.82
C ASP A 168 -6.72 3.75 3.90
N LEU A 169 -5.77 4.63 3.56
CA LEU A 169 -5.04 5.34 4.61
C LEU A 169 -5.96 6.41 5.20
N ASP A 170 -6.46 6.14 6.40
CA ASP A 170 -7.47 6.94 7.09
C ASP A 170 -6.88 7.76 8.25
N GLY A 171 -5.71 7.39 8.76
CA GLY A 171 -5.12 8.04 9.93
C GLY A 171 -3.95 8.94 9.57
N ILE A 172 -3.98 10.16 10.09
CA ILE A 172 -2.83 11.08 10.12
C ILE A 172 -2.44 11.27 11.58
N VAL A 173 -1.16 11.06 11.89
CA VAL A 173 -0.61 11.27 13.24
C VAL A 173 0.50 12.31 13.19
N THR A 174 0.46 13.31 14.08
CA THR A 174 1.53 14.30 14.23
C THR A 174 2.20 14.23 15.60
N ALA A 175 3.48 14.62 15.63
CA ALA A 175 4.19 14.92 16.88
C ALA A 175 4.23 16.44 17.09
N ASP A 176 3.56 16.94 18.12
CA ASP A 176 3.31 18.35 18.36
C ASP A 176 4.31 18.89 19.40
N PHE A 177 5.41 19.46 18.91
CA PHE A 177 6.58 19.77 19.74
C PHE A 177 6.27 20.78 20.85
N SER A 178 5.53 21.84 20.56
CA SER A 178 5.22 22.87 21.55
C SER A 178 4.07 22.47 22.48
N ALA A 179 3.15 21.62 22.01
CA ALA A 179 2.06 21.10 22.84
C ALA A 179 2.50 19.94 23.76
N ASN A 180 3.64 19.29 23.49
CA ASN A 180 4.06 18.05 24.14
C ASN A 180 3.02 16.92 23.99
N THR A 181 2.36 16.87 22.83
CA THR A 181 1.31 15.89 22.50
C THR A 181 1.61 15.20 21.18
N ALA A 182 0.89 14.10 20.92
CA ALA A 182 0.68 13.61 19.58
C ALA A 182 -0.79 13.81 19.22
N THR A 183 -1.07 14.30 18.02
CA THR A 183 -2.45 14.41 17.50
C THR A 183 -2.71 13.23 16.58
N VAL A 184 -3.88 12.60 16.73
CA VAL A 184 -4.38 11.57 15.81
C VAL A 184 -5.63 12.12 15.14
N LEU A 185 -5.60 12.22 13.81
CA LEU A 185 -6.72 12.63 12.98
C LEU A 185 -7.25 11.38 12.28
N LEU A 186 -8.51 11.04 12.54
CA LEU A 186 -9.23 9.94 11.91
C LEU A 186 -10.49 10.48 11.24
N PRO A 187 -10.97 9.90 10.13
CA PRO A 187 -12.31 10.14 9.67
C PRO A 187 -13.29 9.70 10.76
N GLY A 188 -14.44 10.38 10.82
CA GLY A 188 -15.55 9.94 11.66
C GLY A 188 -15.89 8.48 11.33
N PRO A 189 -16.35 7.69 12.30
CA PRO A 189 -16.68 6.29 12.06
C PRO A 189 -17.63 6.20 10.86
N PRO A 190 -17.40 5.26 9.92
CA PRO A 190 -18.35 5.03 8.84
C PRO A 190 -19.74 4.82 9.47
N PRO A 191 -20.83 5.36 8.88
CA PRO A 191 -22.17 5.08 9.35
C PRO A 191 -22.30 3.57 9.54
N LEU A 192 -22.67 3.14 10.75
CA LEU A 192 -22.81 1.71 11.06
C LEU A 192 -23.84 1.10 10.11
N GLU A 193 -23.41 0.52 8.99
CA GLU A 193 -24.23 -0.37 8.19
C GLU A 193 -24.30 -1.71 8.92
N VAL A 194 -25.29 -1.84 9.80
CA VAL A 194 -25.69 -3.16 10.27
C VAL A 194 -26.28 -3.89 9.06
N GLN A 195 -25.45 -4.61 8.30
CA GLN A 195 -25.96 -5.62 7.39
C GLN A 195 -26.69 -6.65 8.25
N ALA A 196 -28.01 -6.61 8.18
CA ALA A 196 -28.88 -7.56 8.88
C ALA A 196 -28.64 -8.96 8.28
N ASN A 197 -27.62 -9.66 8.79
CA ASN A 197 -27.37 -11.05 8.46
C ASN A 197 -28.52 -11.87 9.03
N THR A 198 -29.52 -12.11 8.19
CA THR A 198 -30.65 -12.98 8.50
C THR A 198 -30.10 -14.40 8.60
N ILE A 199 -29.96 -14.92 9.81
CA ILE A 199 -29.65 -16.34 9.97
C ILE A 199 -30.95 -17.12 9.76
N GLN A 200 -31.03 -17.87 8.66
CA GLN A 200 -32.08 -18.84 8.44
C GLN A 200 -31.64 -20.21 8.93
N ALA A 201 -32.42 -20.79 9.86
CA ALA A 201 -32.27 -22.17 10.27
C ALA A 201 -33.52 -22.94 9.83
N THR A 202 -33.31 -24.01 9.06
CA THR A 202 -34.37 -24.90 8.59
C THR A 202 -34.24 -26.23 9.32
N ALA A 203 -35.27 -26.60 10.08
CA ALA A 203 -35.37 -27.93 10.68
C ALA A 203 -36.55 -28.69 10.06
N THR A 204 -36.29 -29.93 9.65
CA THR A 204 -37.28 -30.84 9.10
C THR A 204 -37.60 -31.91 10.13
N VAL A 205 -38.84 -31.93 10.62
CA VAL A 205 -39.32 -32.99 11.52
C VAL A 205 -40.32 -33.90 10.78
N PRO A 206 -40.05 -35.20 10.65
CA PRO A 206 -41.00 -36.13 10.05
C PRO A 206 -42.18 -36.33 11.00
N PHE A 207 -43.41 -36.08 10.52
CA PHE A 207 -44.63 -36.34 11.28
C PHE A 207 -45.64 -37.06 10.40
N ASN A 208 -45.85 -38.35 10.65
CA ASN A 208 -46.93 -39.16 10.09
C ASN A 208 -47.15 -39.02 8.56
N GLY A 209 -46.05 -39.02 7.79
CA GLY A 209 -46.08 -38.92 6.32
C GLY A 209 -46.13 -37.49 5.74
N ALA A 210 -46.12 -36.44 6.59
CA ALA A 210 -45.98 -35.05 6.19
C ALA A 210 -44.66 -34.44 6.66
N VAL A 211 -44.21 -33.41 5.95
CA VAL A 211 -42.99 -32.63 6.24
C VAL A 211 -43.41 -31.27 6.77
N ALA A 212 -43.05 -30.94 8.00
CA ALA A 212 -43.18 -29.58 8.53
C ALA A 212 -41.84 -28.86 8.42
N THR A 213 -41.85 -27.66 7.81
CA THR A 213 -40.67 -26.80 7.66
C THR A 213 -40.74 -25.69 8.69
N ILE A 214 -39.75 -25.62 9.57
CA ILE A 214 -39.61 -24.51 10.53
C ILE A 214 -38.61 -23.53 9.93
N THR A 215 -39.01 -22.28 9.71
CA THR A 215 -38.12 -21.20 9.27
C THR A 215 -38.09 -20.13 10.35
N GLY A 216 -36.91 -19.90 10.93
CA GLY A 216 -36.66 -18.76 11.82
C GLY A 216 -35.72 -17.76 11.16
N ALA A 217 -35.94 -16.47 11.40
CA ALA A 217 -35.03 -15.39 11.03
C ALA A 217 -34.61 -14.64 12.29
N ARG A 218 -33.34 -14.25 12.38
CA ARG A 218 -32.86 -13.32 13.42
C ARG A 218 -32.29 -12.07 12.79
N SER A 219 -32.61 -10.90 13.34
CA SER A 219 -31.83 -9.67 13.13
C SER A 219 -30.72 -9.63 14.17
N ALA A 220 -29.53 -9.13 13.81
CA ALA A 220 -28.40 -9.02 14.72
C ALA A 220 -28.64 -8.04 15.90
N SER A 221 -29.69 -7.22 15.82
CA SER A 221 -30.06 -6.22 16.82
C SER A 221 -31.10 -6.69 17.84
N ASP A 222 -31.62 -7.92 17.72
CA ASP A 222 -32.77 -8.38 18.50
C ASP A 222 -32.42 -9.57 19.40
N THR A 223 -32.83 -9.50 20.67
CA THR A 223 -32.71 -10.62 21.64
C THR A 223 -33.83 -11.66 21.49
N THR A 224 -34.73 -11.46 20.53
CA THR A 224 -35.99 -12.20 20.38
C THR A 224 -36.03 -12.93 19.05
N VAL A 225 -36.25 -14.25 19.08
CA VAL A 225 -36.45 -15.07 17.87
C VAL A 225 -37.96 -15.13 17.58
N ILE A 226 -38.38 -14.62 16.42
CA ILE A 226 -39.75 -14.83 15.92
C ILE A 226 -39.77 -16.19 15.20
N ILE A 227 -40.49 -17.15 15.77
CA ILE A 227 -40.75 -18.44 15.13
C ILE A 227 -42.18 -18.38 14.58
N ASP A 228 -42.32 -18.35 13.26
CA ASP A 228 -43.63 -18.41 12.61
C ASP A 228 -43.98 -19.87 12.29
N TRP A 229 -45.15 -20.34 12.70
CA TRP A 229 -45.57 -21.73 12.54
C TRP A 229 -46.50 -21.88 11.33
N GLY A 230 -46.02 -22.53 10.27
CA GLY A 230 -46.83 -22.91 9.12
C GLY A 230 -46.84 -24.43 8.91
N ILE A 231 -48.01 -25.05 8.90
CA ILE A 231 -48.18 -26.46 8.50
C ILE A 231 -48.75 -26.47 7.07
N SER A 232 -47.95 -26.85 6.08
CA SER A 232 -48.44 -27.11 4.72
C SER A 232 -48.78 -28.58 4.58
N LEU A 233 -50.07 -28.94 4.65
CA LEU A 233 -50.51 -30.30 4.36
C LEU A 233 -50.61 -30.51 2.84
N PRO A 234 -50.14 -31.66 2.31
CA PRO A 234 -50.37 -31.98 0.91
C PRO A 234 -51.87 -32.06 0.63
N GLN A 235 -52.33 -31.40 -0.44
CA GLN A 235 -53.72 -31.46 -0.88
C GLN A 235 -54.07 -32.93 -1.18
N ARG A 236 -55.05 -33.48 -0.48
CA ARG A 236 -55.55 -34.84 -0.75
C ARG A 236 -56.12 -34.85 -2.18
N PRO A 237 -55.75 -35.81 -3.05
CA PRO A 237 -56.40 -35.94 -4.34
C PRO A 237 -57.90 -36.16 -4.09
N VAL A 238 -58.73 -35.30 -4.67
CA VAL A 238 -60.18 -35.50 -4.69
C VAL A 238 -60.45 -36.73 -5.57
N PRO A 239 -61.21 -37.73 -5.10
CA PRO A 239 -61.48 -38.94 -5.86
C PRO A 239 -62.29 -38.68 -7.14
#